data_AF-A0A7W0MFB7-F1
#
_entry.id   AF-A0A7W0MFB7-F1
#
_cell.length_a   1.000
_cell.length_b   1.000
_cell.length_c   1.000
_cell.angle_alpha   90.00
_cell.angle_beta   90.00
_cell.angle_gamma   90.00
#
_symmetry.space_group_name_H-M   'P 1'
#
loop_
_entity.id
_entity.type
_entity.pdbx_description
1 polymer ?
#
loop_
_entity_poly.entity_id
_entity_poly.type
_entity_poly.pdbx_seq_one_letter_code
_entity_poly.pdbx_strand_id
1 'polypeptide(L)'
;MSDAKWQVLSEVETNICHPASDIYFFMPSGKTHDLITLALAVPTFAAVWLVTNWQFACLMTVATIFGGLMFGPDLDIHSRQYTRWGPFRFLWLPYQIIFSHRSRWSHGIVFGTLIRVVYFALVLTLLAAAAIYLRATFVASDAPDYGQLLRAAQVIRDHALAYGFGRAALLATFAGLWWGAALHTFADVGWSMLRKSSEIF
;
A
#
# COMPACT_ATOMS: atom_id res chain seq x y z
N MET A 1 -40.93 -51.76 -6.11
CA MET A 1 -39.81 -52.39 -6.84
C MET A 1 -39.07 -51.36 -7.71
N SER A 2 -38.81 -50.16 -7.16
CA SER A 2 -38.13 -49.03 -7.82
C SER A 2 -36.84 -48.61 -7.11
N ASP A 3 -36.51 -49.22 -5.98
CA ASP A 3 -35.45 -48.73 -5.10
C ASP A 3 -34.07 -49.34 -5.42
N ALA A 4 -34.04 -50.40 -6.25
CA ALA A 4 -32.79 -51.04 -6.67
C ALA A 4 -32.01 -50.25 -7.74
N LYS A 5 -32.64 -49.26 -8.40
CA LYS A 5 -32.00 -48.49 -9.48
C LYS A 5 -31.19 -47.29 -8.96
N TRP A 6 -31.41 -46.88 -7.71
CA TRP A 6 -30.69 -45.75 -7.10
C TRP A 6 -29.43 -46.17 -6.32
N GLN A 7 -29.36 -47.41 -5.83
CA GLN A 7 -28.14 -47.91 -5.16
C GLN A 7 -26.95 -48.10 -6.12
N VAL A 8 -27.22 -48.43 -7.40
CA VAL A 8 -26.15 -48.61 -8.40
C VAL A 8 -25.55 -47.27 -8.84
N LEU A 9 -26.27 -46.16 -8.70
CA LEU A 9 -25.72 -44.82 -8.99
C LEU A 9 -24.94 -44.23 -7.80
N SER A 10 -25.23 -44.64 -6.56
CA SER A 10 -24.45 -44.20 -5.40
C SER A 10 -23.09 -44.90 -5.24
N GLU A 11 -22.87 -46.05 -5.90
CA GLU A 11 -21.59 -46.77 -5.87
C GLU A 11 -20.63 -46.39 -7.02
N VAL A 12 -21.12 -45.67 -8.04
CA VAL A 12 -20.28 -45.17 -9.16
C VAL A 12 -19.75 -43.76 -8.89
N GLU A 13 -20.39 -42.97 -8.03
CA GLU A 13 -19.88 -41.65 -7.62
C GLU A 13 -18.80 -41.71 -6.51
N THR A 14 -18.53 -42.88 -5.93
CA THR A 14 -17.53 -43.03 -4.85
C THR A 14 -16.15 -43.49 -5.32
N ASN A 15 -15.88 -43.53 -6.63
CA ASN A 15 -14.61 -43.99 -7.19
C ASN A 15 -13.99 -43.07 -8.26
N ILE A 16 -14.04 -41.75 -8.04
CA ILE A 16 -13.06 -40.84 -8.65
C ILE A 16 -12.21 -40.22 -7.54
N CYS A 17 -11.34 -41.04 -6.96
CA CYS A 17 -10.07 -40.55 -6.46
C CYS A 17 -9.28 -40.02 -7.66
N HIS A 18 -9.33 -38.70 -7.89
CA HIS A 18 -8.22 -38.00 -8.53
C HIS A 18 -7.23 -37.61 -7.43
N PRO A 19 -6.09 -38.30 -7.26
CA PRO A 19 -4.98 -37.76 -6.50
C PRO A 19 -4.22 -36.80 -7.42
N ALA A 20 -4.79 -35.63 -7.68
CA ALA A 20 -4.09 -34.58 -8.41
C ALA A 20 -4.70 -33.22 -8.08
N SER A 21 -3.89 -32.38 -7.43
CA SER A 21 -4.02 -30.93 -7.36
C SER A 21 -5.01 -30.30 -6.38
N ASP A 22 -5.08 -30.81 -5.14
CA ASP A 22 -5.24 -29.89 -3.99
C ASP A 22 -3.89 -29.21 -3.69
N ILE A 23 -3.32 -28.55 -4.70
CA ILE A 23 -2.26 -27.56 -4.48
C ILE A 23 -3.00 -26.35 -3.93
N TYR A 24 -3.18 -26.32 -2.61
CA TYR A 24 -3.57 -25.12 -1.89
C TYR A 24 -2.70 -23.98 -2.41
N PHE A 25 -3.35 -23.04 -3.10
CA PHE A 25 -2.77 -21.87 -3.73
C PHE A 25 -2.22 -20.95 -2.62
N PHE A 26 -1.06 -21.29 -2.03
CA PHE A 26 -0.44 -20.49 -0.99
C PHE A 26 0.25 -19.30 -1.67
N MET A 27 -0.54 -18.37 -2.20
CA MET A 27 -0.06 -17.00 -2.31
C MET A 27 0.29 -16.54 -0.89
N PRO A 28 1.47 -15.92 -0.66
CA PRO A 28 1.83 -15.47 0.67
C PRO A 28 0.68 -14.63 1.21
N SER A 29 0.17 -15.00 2.39
CA SER A 29 -0.93 -14.24 2.96
C SER A 29 -0.53 -12.78 3.14
N GLY A 30 -1.50 -11.86 3.19
CA GLY A 30 -1.19 -10.46 3.53
C GLY A 30 -0.43 -10.30 4.86
N LYS A 31 -0.43 -11.31 5.74
CA LYS A 31 0.40 -11.33 6.96
C LYS A 31 1.87 -11.60 6.67
N THR A 32 2.18 -12.44 5.68
CA THR A 32 3.54 -12.73 5.24
C THR A 32 4.19 -11.49 4.63
N HIS A 33 3.46 -10.74 3.79
CA HIS A 33 3.96 -9.49 3.22
C HIS A 33 4.24 -8.41 4.29
N ASP A 34 3.38 -8.30 5.30
CA ASP A 34 3.63 -7.40 6.42
C ASP A 34 4.89 -7.80 7.20
N LEU A 35 5.04 -9.10 7.48
CA LEU A 35 6.19 -9.60 8.20
C LEU A 35 7.47 -9.31 7.42
N ILE A 36 7.47 -9.51 6.10
CA ILE A 36 8.59 -9.15 5.24
C ILE A 36 8.87 -7.65 5.31
N THR A 37 7.84 -6.80 5.24
CA THR A 37 7.99 -5.34 5.34
C THR A 37 8.63 -4.94 6.67
N LEU A 38 8.17 -5.52 7.78
CA LEU A 38 8.69 -5.24 9.12
C LEU A 38 10.10 -5.82 9.32
N ALA A 39 10.36 -7.03 8.83
CA ALA A 39 11.67 -7.65 8.90
C ALA A 39 12.71 -6.86 8.10
N LEU A 40 12.32 -6.30 6.94
CA LEU A 40 13.19 -5.49 6.10
C LEU A 40 13.31 -4.04 6.57
N ALA A 41 12.48 -3.59 7.51
CA ALA A 41 12.61 -2.25 8.09
C ALA A 41 13.94 -2.08 8.84
N VAL A 42 14.39 -3.10 9.57
CA VAL A 42 15.67 -3.08 10.32
C VAL A 42 16.90 -2.96 9.39
N PRO A 43 17.10 -3.81 8.37
CA PRO A 43 18.20 -3.65 7.44
C PRO A 43 18.07 -2.37 6.59
N THR A 44 16.85 -1.92 6.28
CA THR A 44 16.64 -0.62 5.63
C THR A 44 17.17 0.51 6.50
N PHE A 45 16.83 0.53 7.80
CA PHE A 45 17.34 1.52 8.74
C PHE A 45 18.87 1.50 8.80
N ALA A 46 19.45 0.32 9.01
CA ALA A 46 20.90 0.17 9.13
C ALA A 46 21.62 0.64 7.86
N ALA A 47 21.17 0.21 6.68
CA ALA A 47 21.77 0.59 5.40
C ALA A 47 21.72 2.11 5.15
N VAL A 48 20.56 2.74 5.42
CA VAL A 48 20.40 4.19 5.23
C VAL A 48 21.24 4.97 6.25
N TRP A 49 21.30 4.51 7.50
CA TRP A 49 22.10 5.16 8.53
C TRP A 49 23.59 5.17 8.19
N LEU A 50 24.10 4.06 7.64
CA LEU A 50 25.51 3.92 7.24
C LEU A 50 25.96 4.93 6.17
N VAL A 51 25.04 5.40 5.31
CA VAL A 51 25.36 6.28 4.18
C VAL A 51 24.79 7.69 4.31
N THR A 52 23.99 7.96 5.35
CA THR A 52 23.37 9.27 5.60
C THR A 52 23.51 9.70 7.06
N ASN A 53 22.41 9.81 7.82
CA ASN A 53 22.36 10.10 9.24
C ASN A 53 21.12 9.46 9.87
N TRP A 54 21.01 9.53 11.19
CA TRP A 54 19.93 8.86 11.93
C TRP A 54 18.54 9.41 11.56
N GLN A 55 18.43 10.72 11.28
CA GLN A 55 17.16 11.37 10.93
C GLN A 55 16.61 10.83 9.61
N PHE A 56 17.46 10.75 8.57
CA PHE A 56 17.08 10.18 7.28
C PHE A 56 16.80 8.67 7.37
N ALA A 57 17.57 7.94 8.18
CA ALA A 57 17.33 6.52 8.41
C ALA A 57 15.96 6.29 9.06
N CYS A 58 15.63 7.04 10.12
CA CYS A 58 14.30 6.99 10.75
C CYS A 58 13.20 7.35 9.74
N LEU A 59 13.35 8.46 9.03
CA LEU A 59 12.35 8.95 8.07
C LEU A 59 12.07 7.92 6.98
N MET A 60 13.12 7.39 6.35
CA MET A 60 12.99 6.42 5.27
C MET A 60 12.46 5.08 5.77
N THR A 61 12.82 4.65 6.99
CA THR A 61 12.30 3.41 7.60
C THR A 61 10.82 3.52 7.91
N VAL A 62 10.38 4.62 8.55
CA VAL A 62 8.96 4.87 8.82
C VAL A 62 8.18 4.95 7.51
N ALA A 63 8.72 5.65 6.51
CA ALA A 63 8.13 5.69 5.17
C ALA A 63 8.06 4.31 4.51
N THR A 64 9.06 3.45 4.70
CA THR A 64 9.07 2.06 4.19
C THR A 64 7.97 1.23 4.82
N ILE A 65 7.86 1.27 6.16
CA ILE A 65 6.81 0.56 6.88
C ILE A 65 5.44 1.06 6.43
N PHE A 66 5.26 2.39 6.38
CA PHE A 66 4.00 2.99 5.96
C PHE A 66 3.65 2.64 4.51
N GLY A 67 4.60 2.76 3.58
CA GLY A 67 4.40 2.44 2.16
C GLY A 67 4.03 0.99 1.94
N GLY A 68 4.74 0.05 2.59
CA GLY A 68 4.46 -1.38 2.46
C GLY A 68 3.15 -1.81 3.11
N LEU A 69 2.76 -1.19 4.23
CA LEU A 69 1.53 -1.54 4.92
C LEU A 69 0.29 -0.84 4.36
N MET A 70 0.40 0.41 3.89
CA MET A 70 -0.74 1.26 3.53
C MET A 70 -0.89 1.50 2.02
N PHE A 71 0.20 1.51 1.26
CA PHE A 71 0.21 1.79 -0.19
C PHE A 71 0.53 0.56 -1.05
N GLY A 72 0.12 -0.63 -0.59
CA GLY A 72 0.26 -1.85 -1.38
C GLY A 72 -0.47 -1.79 -2.73
N PRO A 73 -0.10 -2.68 -3.66
CA PRO A 73 -0.67 -2.71 -5.01
C PRO A 73 -2.18 -2.94 -5.05
N ASP A 74 -2.72 -3.64 -4.05
CA ASP A 74 -4.14 -4.05 -3.99
C ASP A 74 -5.06 -2.99 -3.36
N LEU A 75 -4.63 -1.73 -3.28
CA LEU A 75 -5.46 -0.64 -2.75
C LEU A 75 -6.63 -0.29 -3.69
N ASP A 76 -6.57 -0.74 -4.94
CA ASP A 76 -7.65 -0.64 -5.93
C ASP A 76 -8.82 -1.62 -5.69
N ILE A 77 -8.68 -2.58 -4.76
CA ILE A 77 -9.72 -3.55 -4.41
C ILE A 77 -9.98 -3.58 -2.89
N HIS A 78 -10.97 -4.38 -2.46
CA HIS A 78 -11.29 -4.61 -1.05
C HIS A 78 -10.25 -5.53 -0.38
N SER A 79 -9.00 -5.04 -0.27
CA SER A 79 -7.86 -5.77 0.29
C SER A 79 -7.61 -5.42 1.76
N ARG A 80 -6.65 -6.13 2.36
CA ARG A 80 -6.20 -5.83 3.72
C ARG A 80 -5.63 -4.41 3.83
N GLN A 81 -4.90 -3.96 2.82
CA GLN A 81 -4.35 -2.61 2.75
C GLN A 81 -5.48 -1.56 2.72
N TYR A 82 -6.54 -1.79 1.95
CA TYR A 82 -7.73 -0.94 1.96
C TYR A 82 -8.42 -0.91 3.34
N THR A 83 -8.57 -2.07 4.00
CA THR A 83 -9.19 -2.13 5.33
C THR A 83 -8.40 -1.43 6.44
N ARG A 84 -7.07 -1.31 6.32
CA ARG A 84 -6.21 -0.64 7.32
C ARG A 84 -6.46 0.86 7.44
N TRP A 85 -7.01 1.48 6.39
CA TRP A 85 -7.43 2.88 6.45
C TRP A 85 -8.63 3.09 7.39
N GLY A 86 -9.34 2.02 7.76
CA GLY A 86 -10.47 2.06 8.69
C GLY A 86 -11.52 3.09 8.24
N PRO A 87 -11.82 4.12 9.04
CA PRO A 87 -12.77 5.15 8.66
C PRO A 87 -12.30 5.98 7.46
N PHE A 88 -10.99 6.12 7.22
CA PHE A 88 -10.43 6.91 6.12
C PHE A 88 -10.40 6.17 4.78
N ARG A 89 -11.00 4.98 4.68
CA ARG A 89 -11.08 4.21 3.43
C ARG A 89 -11.81 4.98 2.31
N PHE A 90 -12.74 5.88 2.67
CA PHE A 90 -13.48 6.68 1.69
C PHE A 90 -12.54 7.56 0.84
N LEU A 91 -11.37 7.93 1.38
CA LEU A 91 -10.35 8.68 0.66
C LEU A 91 -9.85 7.94 -0.58
N TRP A 92 -10.01 6.61 -0.65
CA TRP A 92 -9.55 5.79 -1.77
C TRP A 92 -10.65 5.42 -2.75
N LEU A 93 -11.91 5.76 -2.48
CA LEU A 93 -13.02 5.45 -3.39
C LEU A 93 -12.83 6.09 -4.78
N PRO A 94 -12.45 7.38 -4.92
CA PRO A 94 -12.17 7.95 -6.24
C PRO A 94 -11.05 7.20 -6.97
N TYR A 95 -10.00 6.80 -6.26
CA TYR A 95 -8.90 6.01 -6.81
C TYR A 95 -9.38 4.66 -7.36
N GLN A 96 -10.24 3.94 -6.61
CA GLN A 96 -10.81 2.66 -7.04
C GLN A 96 -11.74 2.79 -8.27
N ILE A 97 -12.43 3.92 -8.39
CA ILE A 97 -13.31 4.20 -9.54
C ILE A 97 -12.48 4.50 -10.80
N ILE A 98 -11.38 5.25 -10.66
CA ILE A 98 -10.57 5.71 -11.80
C ILE A 98 -9.65 4.61 -12.35
N PHE A 99 -9.07 3.78 -11.48
CA PHE A 99 -8.08 2.78 -11.89
C PHE A 99 -8.66 1.38 -11.89
N SER A 100 -8.65 0.72 -13.06
CA SER A 100 -9.02 -0.69 -13.18
C SER A 100 -8.00 -1.59 -12.49
N HIS A 101 -8.47 -2.62 -11.79
CA HIS A 101 -7.62 -3.61 -11.14
C HIS A 101 -6.66 -4.28 -12.14
N ARG A 102 -5.38 -4.43 -11.76
CA ARG A 102 -4.26 -4.95 -12.58
C ARG A 102 -3.85 -4.14 -13.82
N SER A 103 -4.24 -2.87 -13.92
CA SER A 103 -3.63 -2.01 -14.95
C SER A 103 -2.12 -1.86 -14.70
N ARG A 104 -1.33 -1.70 -15.77
CA ARG A 104 0.11 -1.37 -15.66
C ARG A 104 0.37 -0.09 -14.84
N TRP A 105 -0.65 0.76 -14.72
CA TRP A 105 -0.61 2.02 -14.00
C TRP A 105 -0.83 1.83 -12.50
N SER A 106 -1.75 0.97 -12.06
CA SER A 106 -2.02 0.72 -10.63
C SER A 106 -1.10 -0.35 -10.02
N HIS A 107 -0.68 -1.32 -10.83
CA HIS A 107 0.09 -2.49 -10.39
C HIS A 107 1.58 -2.43 -10.80
N GLY A 108 2.00 -1.39 -11.52
CA GLY A 108 3.41 -1.18 -11.83
C GLY A 108 4.20 -0.80 -10.58
N ILE A 109 5.35 -1.46 -10.35
CA ILE A 109 6.23 -1.24 -9.18
C ILE A 109 6.60 0.25 -9.02
N VAL A 110 6.89 0.93 -10.14
CA VAL A 110 7.29 2.33 -10.15
C VAL A 110 6.07 3.25 -10.21
N PHE A 111 5.26 3.11 -11.27
CA PHE A 111 4.16 4.05 -11.53
C PHE A 111 2.97 3.90 -10.57
N GLY A 112 2.66 2.69 -10.11
CA GLY A 112 1.55 2.45 -9.17
C GLY A 112 1.79 3.12 -7.83
N THR A 113 2.99 2.98 -7.28
CA THR A 113 3.35 3.66 -6.04
C THR A 113 3.38 5.18 -6.21
N LEU A 114 3.96 5.68 -7.30
CA LEU A 114 3.99 7.12 -7.59
C LEU A 114 2.57 7.70 -7.65
N ILE A 115 1.65 7.04 -8.37
CA ILE A 115 0.26 7.48 -8.48
C ILE A 115 -0.42 7.49 -7.11
N ARG A 116 -0.27 6.43 -6.29
CA ARG A 116 -0.86 6.39 -4.95
C ARG A 116 -0.33 7.50 -4.04
N VAL A 117 0.96 7.80 -4.09
CA VAL A 117 1.57 8.88 -3.29
C VAL A 117 1.07 10.25 -3.76
N VAL A 118 1.05 10.52 -5.06
CA VAL A 118 0.56 11.78 -5.63
C VAL A 118 -0.92 11.96 -5.34
N TYR A 119 -1.72 10.91 -5.53
CA TYR A 119 -3.15 10.90 -5.21
C TYR A 119 -3.38 11.23 -3.74
N PHE A 120 -2.68 10.55 -2.82
CA PHE A 120 -2.84 10.78 -1.39
C PHE A 120 -2.42 12.20 -0.99
N ALA A 121 -1.32 12.73 -1.55
CA ALA A 121 -0.89 14.10 -1.32
C ALA A 121 -1.93 15.13 -1.81
N LEU A 122 -2.56 14.88 -2.96
CA LEU A 122 -3.64 15.71 -3.48
C LEU A 122 -4.85 15.68 -2.54
N VAL A 123 -5.28 14.50 -2.10
CA VAL A 123 -6.40 14.34 -1.17
C VAL A 123 -6.13 15.08 0.14
N LEU A 124 -4.94 14.95 0.74
CA LEU A 124 -4.56 15.69 1.94
C LEU A 124 -4.57 17.21 1.73
N THR A 125 -4.12 17.67 0.56
CA THR A 125 -4.13 19.09 0.21
C THR A 125 -5.56 19.63 0.12
N LEU A 126 -6.47 18.87 -0.51
CA LEU A 126 -7.89 19.23 -0.60
C LEU A 126 -8.56 19.25 0.78
N LEU A 127 -8.25 18.27 1.65
CA LEU A 127 -8.75 18.24 3.02
C LEU A 127 -8.25 19.44 3.83
N ALA A 128 -6.97 19.81 3.69
CA ALA A 128 -6.41 20.99 4.35
C ALA A 128 -7.08 22.28 3.85
N ALA A 129 -7.29 22.40 2.53
CA ALA A 129 -8.00 23.53 1.94
C ALA A 129 -9.45 23.62 2.46
N ALA A 130 -10.15 22.49 2.52
CA ALA A 130 -11.50 22.42 3.07
C ALA A 130 -11.53 22.81 4.55
N ALA A 131 -10.59 22.33 5.37
CA ALA A 131 -10.51 22.66 6.78
C ALA A 131 -10.26 24.17 7.01
N ILE A 132 -9.35 24.77 6.23
CA ILE A 132 -9.08 26.22 6.28
C ILE A 132 -10.31 27.01 5.86
N TYR A 133 -10.98 26.59 4.78
CA TYR A 133 -12.22 27.21 4.30
C TYR A 133 -13.31 27.18 5.37
N LEU A 134 -13.55 26.02 6.00
CA LEU A 134 -14.54 25.85 7.06
C LEU A 134 -14.18 26.70 8.29
N ARG A 135 -12.91 26.73 8.70
CA ARG A 135 -12.45 27.59 9.81
C ARG A 135 -12.70 29.07 9.50
N ALA A 136 -12.33 29.54 8.32
CA ALA A 136 -12.53 30.93 7.93
C ALA A 136 -14.01 31.31 7.98
N THR A 137 -14.86 30.47 7.39
CA THR A 137 -16.31 30.71 7.28
C THR A 137 -17.03 30.65 8.64
N PHE A 138 -16.78 29.61 9.42
CA PHE A 138 -17.61 29.28 10.58
C PHE A 138 -17.01 29.69 11.93
N VAL A 139 -15.70 29.89 12.00
CA VAL A 139 -15.00 30.21 13.27
C VAL A 139 -14.51 31.64 13.26
N ALA A 140 -13.78 32.04 12.22
CA ALA A 140 -13.22 33.38 12.13
C ALA A 140 -14.23 34.42 11.62
N SER A 141 -15.33 33.98 10.99
CA SER A 141 -16.27 34.85 10.25
C SER A 141 -15.57 35.71 9.19
N ASP A 142 -14.45 35.21 8.67
CA ASP A 142 -13.66 35.83 7.63
C ASP A 142 -14.05 35.29 6.25
N ALA A 143 -13.85 36.09 5.21
CA ALA A 143 -13.97 35.61 3.84
C ALA A 143 -12.89 34.55 3.56
N PRO A 144 -13.24 33.36 3.02
CA PRO A 144 -12.27 32.36 2.62
C PRO A 144 -11.30 32.92 1.58
N ASP A 145 -10.00 32.84 1.86
CA ASP A 145 -8.93 33.38 1.01
C ASP A 145 -7.88 32.29 0.71
N TYR A 146 -7.55 32.11 -0.58
CA TYR A 146 -6.51 31.17 -1.02
C TYR A 146 -5.12 31.55 -0.47
N GLY A 147 -4.89 32.83 -0.15
CA GLY A 147 -3.71 33.31 0.54
C GLY A 147 -3.53 32.69 1.93
N GLN A 148 -4.61 32.26 2.60
CA GLN A 148 -4.51 31.53 3.87
C GLN A 148 -3.91 30.13 3.68
N LEU A 149 -4.28 29.43 2.60
CA LEU A 149 -3.70 28.13 2.26
C LEU A 149 -2.20 28.26 1.93
N LEU A 150 -1.83 29.26 1.13
CA LEU A 150 -0.43 29.51 0.79
C LEU A 150 0.40 29.88 2.02
N ARG A 151 -0.12 30.72 2.92
CA ARG A 151 0.54 31.06 4.18
C ARG A 151 0.71 29.83 5.09
N ALA A 152 -0.32 29.01 5.23
CA ALA A 152 -0.23 27.76 5.99
C ALA A 152 0.85 26.83 5.40
N ALA A 153 0.88 26.68 4.08
CA ALA A 153 1.90 25.89 3.40
C ALA A 153 3.31 26.45 3.58
N GLN A 154 3.48 27.77 3.53
CA GLN A 154 4.75 28.45 3.79
C GLN A 154 5.22 28.21 5.23
N VAL A 155 4.34 28.39 6.22
CA VAL A 155 4.66 28.14 7.63
C VAL A 155 5.12 26.69 7.84
N ILE A 156 4.38 25.72 7.28
CA ILE A 156 4.75 24.29 7.39
C ILE A 156 6.11 24.04 6.74
N ARG A 157 6.34 24.57 5.53
CA ARG A 157 7.61 24.44 4.81
C ARG A 157 8.77 25.05 5.60
N ASP A 158 8.60 26.25 6.11
CA ASP A 158 9.67 27.00 6.77
C ASP A 158 10.02 26.33 8.12
N HIS A 159 9.04 25.79 8.84
CA HIS A 159 9.29 24.94 10.01
C HIS A 159 10.00 23.64 9.62
N ALA A 160 9.55 22.96 8.57
CA ALA A 160 10.21 21.74 8.08
C ALA A 160 11.67 22.00 7.75
N LEU A 161 11.97 23.09 7.03
CA LEU A 161 13.34 23.50 6.71
C LEU A 161 14.16 23.82 7.96
N ALA A 162 13.57 24.48 8.98
CA ALA A 162 14.25 24.77 10.24
C ALA A 162 14.67 23.49 10.99
N TYR A 163 13.89 22.42 10.88
CA TYR A 163 14.23 21.09 11.43
C TYR A 163 15.09 20.23 10.48
N GLY A 164 15.58 20.77 9.36
CA GLY A 164 16.41 20.06 8.40
C GLY A 164 15.65 19.18 7.39
N PHE A 165 14.31 19.22 7.39
CA PHE A 165 13.46 18.53 6.43
C PHE A 165 13.32 19.35 5.14
N GLY A 166 14.40 19.42 4.37
CA GLY A 166 14.42 20.03 3.05
C GLY A 166 14.06 19.07 1.91
N ARG A 167 14.49 19.41 0.69
CA ARG A 167 14.24 18.60 -0.52
C ARG A 167 14.73 17.17 -0.38
N ALA A 168 15.88 16.96 0.28
CA ALA A 168 16.42 15.64 0.55
C ALA A 168 15.47 14.78 1.40
N ALA A 169 14.76 15.39 2.37
CA ALA A 169 13.81 14.65 3.19
C ALA A 169 12.59 14.20 2.39
N LEU A 170 12.08 15.05 1.50
CA LEU A 170 11.00 14.66 0.59
C LEU A 170 11.42 13.48 -0.31
N LEU A 171 12.65 13.51 -0.83
CA LEU A 171 13.19 12.41 -1.63
C LEU A 171 13.36 11.13 -0.80
N ALA A 172 13.86 11.24 0.43
CA ALA A 172 14.00 10.08 1.33
C ALA A 172 12.65 9.48 1.74
N THR A 173 11.65 10.32 2.02
CA THR A 173 10.27 9.88 2.28
C THR A 173 9.71 9.19 1.04
N PHE A 174 9.84 9.78 -0.15
CA PHE A 174 9.38 9.16 -1.38
C PHE A 174 10.08 7.83 -1.66
N ALA A 175 11.41 7.77 -1.49
CA ALA A 175 12.19 6.56 -1.66
C ALA A 175 11.77 5.46 -0.68
N GLY A 176 11.49 5.82 0.59
CA GLY A 176 10.98 4.88 1.58
C GLY A 176 9.59 4.37 1.22
N LEU A 177 8.64 5.26 0.88
CA LEU A 177 7.29 4.87 0.46
C LEU A 177 7.33 3.93 -0.76
N TRP A 178 8.21 4.25 -1.72
CA TRP A 178 8.44 3.44 -2.91
C TRP A 178 9.04 2.07 -2.57
N TRP A 179 10.10 2.05 -1.76
CA TRP A 179 10.75 0.82 -1.31
C TRP A 179 9.77 -0.09 -0.60
N GLY A 180 9.01 0.44 0.37
CA GLY A 180 7.98 -0.30 1.09
C GLY A 180 6.95 -0.95 0.19
N ALA A 181 6.42 -0.21 -0.79
CA ALA A 181 5.46 -0.75 -1.74
C ALA A 181 6.09 -1.79 -2.69
N ALA A 182 7.35 -1.58 -3.10
CA ALA A 182 8.09 -2.51 -3.97
C ALA A 182 8.39 -3.85 -3.29
N LEU A 183 8.65 -3.86 -1.97
CA LEU A 183 8.87 -5.08 -1.19
C LEU A 183 7.69 -6.05 -1.30
N HIS A 184 6.47 -5.54 -1.43
CA HIS A 184 5.28 -6.36 -1.64
C HIS A 184 5.38 -7.15 -2.95
N THR A 185 5.67 -6.45 -4.05
CA THR A 185 5.82 -7.07 -5.38
C THR A 185 7.05 -7.97 -5.47
N PHE A 186 8.16 -7.61 -4.81
CA PHE A 186 9.34 -8.47 -4.77
C PHE A 186 9.08 -9.75 -3.99
N ALA A 187 8.30 -9.71 -2.91
CA ALA A 187 7.88 -10.90 -2.19
C ALA A 187 7.05 -11.84 -3.08
N ASP A 188 6.14 -11.29 -3.90
CA ASP A 188 5.35 -12.08 -4.87
C ASP A 188 6.24 -12.78 -5.90
N VAL A 189 7.18 -12.03 -6.49
CA VAL A 189 8.10 -12.58 -7.50
C VAL A 189 9.06 -13.61 -6.88
N GLY A 190 9.64 -13.31 -5.73
CA GLY A 190 10.54 -14.20 -5.02
C GLY A 190 9.87 -15.53 -4.68
N TRP A 191 8.63 -15.48 -4.19
CA TRP A 191 7.84 -16.68 -3.93
C TRP A 191 7.58 -17.49 -5.20
N SER A 192 7.19 -16.83 -6.29
CA SER A 192 6.96 -17.48 -7.57
C SER A 192 8.22 -18.16 -8.13
N MET A 193 9.41 -17.56 -7.93
CA MET A 193 10.68 -18.11 -8.39
C MET A 193 11.09 -19.33 -7.56
N LEU A 194 10.97 -19.28 -6.23
CA LEU A 194 11.28 -20.39 -5.34
C LEU A 194 10.45 -21.63 -5.68
N ARG A 195 9.14 -21.46 -5.93
CA ARG A 195 8.26 -22.55 -6.36
C ARG A 195 8.71 -23.16 -7.68
N LYS A 196 9.03 -22.32 -8.67
CA LYS A 196 9.49 -22.79 -9.97
C LYS A 196 10.79 -23.59 -9.85
N SER A 197 11.68 -23.19 -8.96
CA SER A 197 12.92 -23.93 -8.69
C SER A 197 12.65 -25.27 -7.99
N SER A 198 11.72 -25.34 -7.04
CA SER A 198 11.37 -26.61 -6.36
C SER A 198 10.62 -27.60 -7.24
N GLU A 199 10.06 -27.17 -8.37
CA GLU A 199 9.43 -28.05 -9.36
C GLU A 199 10.44 -28.64 -10.37
N ILE A 200 11.69 -28.12 -10.40
CA ILE A 200 12.75 -28.51 -11.34
C ILE A 200 13.76 -29.50 -10.69
N PHE A 201 13.80 -29.57 -9.36
CA PHE A 201 14.65 -30.48 -8.58
C PHE A 201 13.80 -31.53 -7.88
#